data_AF-F5L5S2-F1
#
_entry.id   AF-F5L5S2-F1
#
_cell.length_a   1.000
_cell.length_b   1.000
_cell.length_c   1.000
_cell.angle_alpha   90.00
_cell.angle_beta   90.00
_cell.angle_gamma   90.00
#
_symmetry.space_group_name_H-M   'P 1'
#
loop_
_entity.id
_entity.type
_entity.pdbx_description
1 polymer ?
#
loop_
_entity_poly.entity_id
_entity_poly.type
_entity_poly.pdbx_seq_one_letter_code
_entity_poly.pdbx_strand_id
1 'polypeptide(L)'
;MSDNLYLKQQLDERQLAMLQSEFNDKKKNKVVMWLLWFFLGGLGGHRFYLGDTGYAVGMLLVTLLVGWFTFFLPTFIWVIIDAFLINGRLEQKNREIEEQLIHKIKQFNG
;
A
#
# COMPACT_ATOMS: atom_id res chain seq x y z
N MET A 1 9.03 10.01 -12.62
CA MET A 1 8.90 9.43 -13.97
C MET A 1 8.05 8.18 -13.80
N SER A 2 6.90 8.04 -14.44
CA SER A 2 6.02 6.87 -14.22
C SER A 2 6.54 5.67 -14.99
N ASP A 3 7.21 4.75 -14.29
CA ASP A 3 7.73 3.51 -14.88
C ASP A 3 6.63 2.73 -15.62
N ASN A 4 5.38 2.71 -15.16
CA ASN A 4 4.31 1.98 -15.87
C ASN A 4 3.85 2.57 -17.21
N LEU A 5 4.35 3.74 -17.63
CA LEU A 5 3.90 4.38 -18.88
C LEU A 5 4.33 3.58 -20.11
N TYR A 6 5.54 3.03 -20.12
CA TYR A 6 6.02 2.19 -21.22
C TYR A 6 5.21 0.88 -21.33
N LEU A 7 4.76 0.35 -20.19
CA LEU A 7 3.94 -0.86 -20.14
C LEU A 7 2.56 -0.64 -20.77
N LYS A 8 1.95 0.53 -20.54
CA LYS A 8 0.65 0.91 -21.09
C LYS A 8 0.67 1.17 -22.59
N GLN A 9 1.75 1.76 -23.10
CA GLN A 9 1.92 2.02 -24.53
C GLN A 9 1.96 0.75 -25.38
N GLN A 10 2.28 -0.40 -24.77
CA GLN A 10 2.33 -1.70 -25.44
C GLN A 10 0.98 -2.45 -25.44
N LEU A 11 -0.08 -1.88 -24.85
CA LEU A 11 -1.39 -2.52 -24.75
C LEU A 11 -2.32 -2.01 -25.85
N ASP A 12 -3.12 -2.93 -26.41
CA ASP A 12 -4.24 -2.58 -27.29
C ASP A 12 -5.39 -1.93 -26.50
N GLU A 13 -6.31 -1.23 -27.17
CA GLU A 13 -7.44 -0.54 -26.54
C GLU A 13 -8.27 -1.47 -25.65
N ARG A 14 -8.50 -2.72 -26.08
CA ARG A 14 -9.23 -3.72 -25.29
C ARG A 14 -8.47 -4.10 -24.01
N GLN A 15 -7.16 -4.26 -24.11
CA GLN A 15 -6.30 -4.61 -22.98
C GLN A 15 -6.20 -3.46 -21.99
N LEU A 16 -6.15 -2.21 -22.48
CA LEU A 16 -6.15 -1.01 -21.65
C LEU A 16 -7.47 -0.87 -20.87
N ALA A 17 -8.62 -1.12 -21.51
CA ALA A 17 -9.92 -1.09 -20.85
C ALA A 17 -10.04 -2.16 -19.76
N MET A 18 -9.57 -3.39 -20.03
CA MET A 18 -9.52 -4.46 -19.01
C MET A 18 -8.59 -4.11 -17.85
N LEU A 19 -7.40 -3.57 -18.14
CA LEU A 19 -6.46 -3.11 -17.13
C LEU A 19 -7.10 -2.06 -16.23
N GLN A 20 -7.75 -1.05 -16.81
CA GLN A 20 -8.37 0.02 -16.04
C GLN A 20 -9.51 -0.49 -15.17
N SER A 21 -10.30 -1.45 -15.65
CA SER A 21 -11.35 -2.11 -14.86
C SER A 21 -10.75 -2.90 -13.68
N GLU A 22 -9.83 -3.84 -13.93
CA GLU A 22 -9.23 -4.64 -12.85
C GLU A 22 -8.42 -3.77 -11.88
N PHE A 23 -7.77 -2.70 -12.38
CA PHE A 23 -7.02 -1.78 -11.54
C PHE A 23 -7.93 -0.98 -10.62
N ASN A 24 -9.06 -0.45 -11.13
CA ASN A 24 -10.02 0.25 -10.29
C ASN A 24 -10.59 -0.64 -9.17
N ASP A 25 -10.81 -1.92 -9.45
CA ASP A 25 -11.29 -2.88 -8.45
C ASP A 25 -10.23 -3.23 -7.40
N LYS A 26 -8.95 -3.32 -7.79
CA LYS A 26 -7.86 -3.75 -6.88
C LYS A 26 -7.12 -2.59 -6.20
N LYS A 27 -7.21 -1.37 -6.72
CA LYS A 27 -6.53 -0.19 -6.21
C LYS A 27 -6.87 0.04 -4.74
N LYS A 28 -5.84 0.32 -3.94
CA LYS A 28 -6.00 0.65 -2.52
C LYS A 28 -6.49 2.08 -2.36
N ASN A 29 -7.50 2.27 -1.52
CA ASN A 29 -8.11 3.57 -1.28
C ASN A 29 -7.31 4.36 -0.22
N LYS A 30 -6.87 5.57 -0.60
CA LYS A 30 -6.15 6.49 0.29
C LYS A 30 -6.95 6.84 1.54
N VAL A 31 -8.25 7.07 1.40
CA VAL A 31 -9.14 7.44 2.51
C VAL A 31 -9.24 6.29 3.50
N VAL A 32 -9.47 5.06 3.02
CA VAL A 32 -9.53 3.85 3.87
C VAL A 32 -8.22 3.64 4.62
N MET A 33 -7.09 3.81 3.93
CA MET A 33 -5.77 3.74 4.55
C MET A 33 -5.55 4.81 5.63
N TRP A 34 -5.97 6.06 5.38
CA TRP A 34 -5.88 7.14 6.37
C TRP A 34 -6.82 6.92 7.57
N LEU A 35 -8.02 6.36 7.36
CA LEU A 35 -8.89 5.92 8.45
C LEU A 35 -8.20 4.83 9.29
N LEU A 36 -7.65 3.81 8.65
CA LEU A 36 -6.91 2.75 9.34
C LEU A 36 -5.69 3.30 10.08
N TRP A 37 -5.00 4.30 9.54
CA TRP A 37 -3.92 4.98 10.23
C TRP A 37 -4.44 5.81 11.42
N PHE A 38 -5.60 6.46 11.33
CA PHE A 38 -6.14 7.23 12.44
C PHE A 38 -6.61 6.33 13.60
N PHE A 39 -7.33 5.25 13.29
CA PHE A 39 -7.87 4.34 14.31
C PHE A 39 -6.85 3.31 14.82
N LEU A 40 -5.93 2.83 13.95
CA LEU A 40 -4.95 1.79 14.28
C LEU A 40 -3.49 2.26 14.09
N GLY A 41 -3.22 3.56 14.01
CA GLY A 41 -1.88 4.11 13.76
C GLY A 41 -0.84 3.73 14.80
N GLY A 42 -1.22 3.78 16.08
CA GLY A 42 -0.36 3.31 17.17
C GLY A 42 -0.16 1.78 17.15
N LEU A 43 -1.05 1.03 16.50
CA LEU A 43 -1.00 -0.44 16.38
C LEU A 43 -0.47 -0.91 15.03
N GLY A 44 -0.16 -0.02 14.09
CA GLY A 44 0.31 -0.39 12.74
C GLY A 44 -0.74 -1.02 11.83
N GLY A 45 -2.05 -0.85 12.10
CA GLY A 45 -3.13 -1.49 11.34
C GLY A 45 -3.16 -1.16 9.84
N HIS A 46 -2.77 0.05 9.47
CA HIS A 46 -2.68 0.48 8.08
C HIS A 46 -1.63 -0.31 7.25
N ARG A 47 -0.61 -0.92 7.90
CA ARG A 47 0.38 -1.77 7.22
C ARG A 47 -0.19 -3.14 6.84
N PHE A 48 -1.13 -3.66 7.63
CA PHE A 48 -1.87 -4.87 7.26
C PHE A 48 -2.71 -4.65 6.00
N TYR A 49 -3.30 -3.47 5.83
CA TYR A 49 -4.08 -3.13 4.64
C TYR A 49 -3.24 -3.02 3.36
N LEU A 50 -1.98 -2.60 3.49
CA LEU A 50 -1.02 -2.53 2.39
C LEU A 50 -0.38 -3.90 2.05
N GLY A 51 -0.64 -4.95 2.83
CA GLY A 51 -0.22 -6.33 2.55
C GLY A 51 1.12 -6.73 3.18
N ASP A 52 1.74 -5.88 4.00
CA ASP A 52 2.99 -6.19 4.70
C ASP A 52 2.75 -6.80 6.08
N THR A 53 1.96 -7.87 6.13
CA THR A 53 1.52 -8.52 7.37
C THR A 53 2.69 -8.89 8.28
N GLY A 54 3.82 -9.35 7.73
CA GLY A 54 5.01 -9.71 8.52
C GLY A 54 5.67 -8.51 9.22
N TYR A 55 5.79 -7.38 8.52
CA TYR A 55 6.37 -6.16 9.09
C TYR A 55 5.40 -5.47 10.07
N ALA A 56 4.09 -5.63 9.84
CA ALA A 56 3.04 -5.12 10.72
C ALA A 56 3.01 -5.87 12.06
N VAL A 57 3.20 -7.20 12.07
CA VAL A 57 3.30 -8.01 13.30
C VAL A 57 4.57 -7.65 14.09
N GLY A 58 5.71 -7.46 13.42
CA GLY A 58 6.95 -7.02 14.08
C GLY A 58 6.80 -5.67 14.78
N MET A 59 6.13 -4.70 14.14
CA MET A 59 5.86 -3.40 14.76
C MET A 59 4.87 -3.51 15.93
N LEU A 60 3.84 -4.34 15.85
CA LEU A 60 2.92 -4.55 16.97
C LEU A 60 3.65 -5.04 18.22
N LEU A 61 4.53 -6.02 18.06
CA LEU A 61 5.32 -6.56 19.17
C LEU A 61 6.28 -5.51 19.74
N VAL A 62 6.95 -4.75 18.87
CA VAL A 62 7.83 -3.64 19.31
C VAL A 62 7.04 -2.56 20.03
N THR A 63 5.89 -2.13 19.52
CA THR A 63 5.08 -1.09 20.17
C THR A 63 4.50 -1.57 21.50
N LEU A 64 4.11 -2.84 21.62
CA LEU A 64 3.64 -3.40 22.90
C LEU A 64 4.78 -3.51 23.93
N LEU A 65 5.96 -3.97 23.53
CA LEU A 65 7.10 -4.15 24.43
C LEU A 65 7.76 -2.82 24.81
N VAL A 66 7.91 -1.90 23.86
CA VAL A 66 8.59 -0.61 24.06
C VAL A 66 7.62 0.47 24.57
N GLY A 67 6.38 0.49 24.06
CA GLY A 67 5.37 1.48 24.46
C GLY A 67 4.99 1.38 25.94
N TRP A 68 4.92 0.16 26.47
CA TRP A 68 4.69 -0.08 27.91
C TRP A 68 5.81 0.49 28.80
N PHE A 69 7.06 0.47 28.32
CA PHE A 69 8.23 0.92 29.08
C PHE A 69 8.53 2.42 28.93
N THR A 70 8.07 3.06 27.85
CA THR A 70 8.46 4.42 27.46
C THR A 70 7.33 5.45 27.50
N PHE A 71 6.18 5.12 28.12
CA PHE A 71 5.00 6.01 28.20
C PHE A 71 4.52 6.50 26.82
N PHE A 72 4.74 5.73 25.74
CA PHE A 72 4.29 6.04 24.37
C PHE A 72 4.84 7.33 23.72
N LEU A 73 5.77 8.07 24.34
CA LEU A 73 6.38 9.26 23.72
C LEU A 73 7.06 8.97 22.37
N PRO A 74 7.89 7.92 22.25
CA PRO A 74 8.54 7.58 20.98
C PRO A 74 7.51 7.14 19.92
N THR A 75 6.44 6.49 20.35
CA THR A 75 5.35 6.03 19.48
C THR A 75 4.64 7.22 18.81
N PHE A 76 4.46 8.33 19.52
CA PHE A 76 3.83 9.53 18.95
C PHE A 76 4.67 10.16 17.83
N ILE A 77 5.99 10.29 18.04
CA ILE A 77 6.92 10.78 17.01
C ILE A 77 6.91 9.84 15.80
N TRP A 78 6.94 8.53 16.06
CA TRP A 78 6.91 7.52 15.01
C TRP A 78 5.63 7.56 14.16
N VAL A 79 4.45 7.73 14.79
CA VAL A 79 3.17 7.84 14.09
C VAL A 79 3.17 9.02 13.12
N ILE A 80 3.77 10.15 13.50
CA ILE A 80 3.91 11.32 12.62
C ILE A 80 4.82 11.01 11.42
N ILE A 81 6.01 10.43 11.66
CA ILE A 81 6.94 10.04 10.58
C ILE A 81 6.25 9.05 9.62
N ASP A 82 5.51 8.09 10.17
CA ASP A 82 4.80 7.07 9.41
C ASP A 82 3.68 7.67 8.55
N ALA A 83 3.02 8.75 8.99
CA ALA A 83 2.04 9.49 8.19
C ALA A 83 2.63 10.10 6.90
N PHE A 84 3.92 10.45 6.89
CA PHE A 84 4.60 10.90 5.68
C PHE A 84 4.97 9.71 4.78
N LEU A 85 5.44 8.60 5.37
CA LEU A 85 5.85 7.40 4.65
C LEU A 85 4.67 6.65 4.01
N ILE A 86 3.50 6.67 4.64
CA ILE A 86 2.33 5.89 4.22
C ILE A 86 1.85 6.26 2.81
N ASN A 87 1.97 7.53 2.42
CA ASN A 87 1.58 8.00 1.09
C ASN A 87 2.47 7.38 0.01
N GLY A 88 3.79 7.34 0.23
CA GLY A 88 4.72 6.70 -0.70
C GLY A 88 4.46 5.20 -0.84
N ARG A 89 4.15 4.53 0.28
CA ARG A 89 3.85 3.08 0.32
C ARG A 89 2.54 2.76 -0.40
N LEU A 90 1.51 3.59 -0.26
CA LEU A 90 0.26 3.44 -0.98
C LEU A 90 0.46 3.53 -2.49
N GLU A 91 1.21 4.52 -2.93
CA GLU A 91 1.49 4.69 -4.36
C GLU A 91 2.32 3.53 -4.88
N GLN A 92 3.32 3.07 -4.12
CA GLN A 92 4.10 1.88 -4.47
C GLN A 92 3.22 0.65 -4.59
N LYS A 93 2.30 0.44 -3.65
CA LYS A 93 1.39 -0.72 -3.70
C LYS A 93 0.45 -0.67 -4.89
N ASN A 94 -0.09 0.50 -5.19
CA ASN A 94 -0.93 0.68 -6.38
C ASN A 94 -0.12 0.46 -7.66
N ARG A 95 1.16 0.87 -7.73
CA ARG A 95 2.03 0.58 -8.87
C ARG A 95 2.27 -0.92 -9.05
N GLU A 96 2.59 -1.64 -7.97
CA GLU A 96 2.76 -3.11 -8.00
C GLU A 96 1.50 -3.81 -8.52
N ILE A 97 0.32 -3.40 -8.05
CA ILE A 97 -0.96 -3.96 -8.50
C ILE A 97 -1.14 -3.73 -10.00
N GLU A 98 -0.84 -2.51 -10.47
CA GLU A 98 -0.93 -2.17 -11.89
C GLU A 98 0.02 -3.00 -12.76
N GLU A 99 1.28 -3.14 -12.35
CA GLU A 99 2.29 -3.97 -13.05
C GLU A 99 1.87 -5.44 -13.13
N GLN A 100 1.39 -6.01 -12.01
CA GLN A 100 0.89 -7.38 -11.95
C GLN A 100 -0.29 -7.61 -12.89
N LEU A 101 -1.22 -6.65 -12.97
CA LEU A 101 -2.35 -6.72 -13.89
C LEU A 101 -1.91 -6.66 -15.35
N ILE A 102 -0.93 -5.81 -15.68
CA ILE A 102 -0.38 -5.74 -17.05
C ILE A 102 0.26 -7.07 -17.44
N HIS A 103 1.08 -7.65 -16.57
CA HIS A 103 1.69 -8.96 -16.81
C HIS A 103 0.65 -10.06 -17.01
N LYS A 104 -0.39 -10.07 -16.16
CA LYS A 104 -1.51 -11.01 -16.27
C LYS A 104 -2.22 -10.84 -17.63
N ILE A 105 -2.63 -9.63 -18.01
CA ILE A 105 -3.37 -9.38 -19.26
C ILE A 105 -2.56 -9.75 -20.51
N LYS A 106 -1.24 -9.48 -20.50
CA LYS A 106 -0.35 -9.87 -21.61
C LYS A 106 -0.20 -11.39 -21.73
N GLN A 107 -0.11 -12.10 -20.61
CA GLN A 107 0.01 -13.57 -20.61
C GLN A 107 -1.25 -14.28 -21.11
N PHE A 108 -2.44 -13.72 -20.86
CA PHE A 108 -3.72 -14.31 -21.29
C PHE A 108 -4.11 -14.01 -22.75
N ASN A 109 -3.51 -12.99 -23.37
CA ASN A 109 -3.83 -12.56 -24.74
C ASN A 109 -2.68 -12.77 -25.74
N GLY A 110 -1.59 -13.42 -25.31
CA GLY A 110 -0.44 -13.79 -26.14
C GLY A 110 -0.57 -15.18 -26.72
#